data_AF-A0A8C6SYI8-F1
#
_entry.id   AF-A0A8C6SYI8-F1
#
_cell.length_a   1.000
_cell.length_b   1.000
_cell.length_c   1.000
_cell.angle_alpha   90.00
_cell.angle_beta   90.00
_cell.angle_gamma   90.00
#
_symmetry.space_group_name_H-M   'P 1'
#
loop_
_entity.id
_entity.type
_entity.pdbx_description
1 polymer ?
#
loop_
_entity_poly.entity_id
_entity_poly.type
_entity_poly.pdbx_seq_one_letter_code
_entity_poly.pdbx_strand_id
1 'polypeptide(L)'
;MEEINNIEVVPCTDSEYLKPLTVHYNQNGTKKSWDYMRTHDSVSVLIFNTTSHCFVLVKQFRPAVYMCEWERAKSQPAKAAAAAEKKEEGAAEVSEAQAGASSAGEGSSEWPPACAGVTYELCAGLVDKPDLTLEEIARQEILEECGFDVPTSKLKRITSYRSGVGVTGAKQTMFYAEVSDDNRVSAGGGEPKEGELIEVVKIPLHEAMTFAYNERIPKTMGVIFSFMWFHNNMAPRTLLPHRRKVPGYVPTQPSNAEVRFPGTLKYSFYLLYVVCRHFCFIFF
;
A
#
# COMPACT_ATOMS: atom_id res chain seq x y z
N MET A 1 -16.66 -6.76 7.40
CA MET A 1 -15.53 -7.70 7.18
C MET A 1 -15.18 -8.36 8.51
N GLU A 2 -16.01 -9.26 9.03
CA GLU A 2 -15.87 -9.69 10.44
C GLU A 2 -15.77 -11.21 10.64
N GLU A 3 -16.07 -12.03 9.63
CA GLU A 3 -15.96 -13.48 9.76
C GLU A 3 -14.91 -14.04 8.80
N ILE A 4 -13.79 -14.49 9.37
CA ILE A 4 -12.74 -15.24 8.67
C ILE A 4 -12.56 -16.54 9.43
N ASN A 5 -13.07 -17.62 8.85
CA ASN A 5 -13.17 -18.91 9.49
C ASN A 5 -12.39 -19.95 8.68
N ASN A 6 -12.06 -21.08 9.30
CA ASN A 6 -11.40 -22.22 8.63
C ASN A 6 -10.05 -21.85 7.96
N ILE A 7 -9.24 -21.02 8.61
CA ILE A 7 -7.91 -20.65 8.10
C ILE A 7 -6.99 -21.86 8.13
N GLU A 8 -6.47 -22.25 6.96
CA GLU A 8 -5.46 -23.28 6.79
C GLU A 8 -4.29 -22.72 5.96
N VAL A 9 -3.06 -22.98 6.41
CA VAL A 9 -1.84 -22.59 5.68
C VAL A 9 -1.24 -23.83 5.05
N VAL A 10 -1.23 -23.89 3.72
CA VAL A 10 -0.71 -25.02 2.93
C VAL A 10 0.39 -24.56 1.96
N PRO A 11 1.26 -25.47 1.49
CA PRO A 11 2.25 -25.13 0.46
C PRO A 11 1.61 -24.59 -0.83
N CYS A 12 2.10 -23.45 -1.30
CA CYS A 12 1.66 -22.85 -2.57
C CYS A 12 2.34 -23.54 -3.75
N THR A 13 1.69 -24.57 -4.31
CA THR A 13 2.23 -25.41 -5.38
C THR A 13 1.60 -25.11 -6.75
N ASP A 14 0.28 -24.91 -6.80
CA ASP A 14 -0.50 -24.78 -8.04
C ASP A 14 -1.29 -23.47 -8.14
N SER A 15 -0.73 -22.33 -7.71
CA SER A 15 -1.44 -21.04 -7.77
C SER A 15 -1.56 -20.48 -9.19
N GLU A 16 -2.73 -20.00 -9.58
CA GLU A 16 -2.96 -19.33 -10.88
C GLU A 16 -2.31 -17.94 -10.93
N TYR A 17 -2.23 -17.26 -9.79
CA TYR A 17 -1.78 -15.86 -9.68
C TYR A 17 -0.29 -15.71 -9.30
N LEU A 18 0.25 -16.70 -8.57
CA LEU A 18 1.60 -16.65 -8.02
C LEU A 18 2.43 -17.82 -8.53
N LYS A 19 3.53 -17.55 -9.23
CA LYS A 19 4.48 -18.60 -9.66
C LYS A 19 5.86 -18.38 -9.03
N PRO A 20 6.24 -19.16 -8.00
CA PRO A 20 7.57 -19.05 -7.39
C PRO A 20 8.63 -19.63 -8.34
N LEU A 21 9.70 -18.88 -8.55
CA LEU A 21 10.73 -19.19 -9.55
C LEU A 21 12.11 -18.82 -9.00
N THR A 22 13.12 -19.63 -9.30
CA THR A 22 14.53 -19.30 -9.03
C THR A 22 15.23 -18.98 -10.35
N VAL A 23 15.89 -17.82 -10.43
CA VAL A 23 16.78 -17.49 -11.54
C VAL A 23 18.23 -17.66 -11.13
N HIS A 24 18.99 -18.38 -11.95
CA HIS A 24 20.44 -18.48 -11.82
C HIS A 24 21.11 -17.60 -12.88
N TYR A 25 22.05 -16.77 -12.46
CA TYR A 25 22.72 -15.82 -13.35
C TYR A 25 24.17 -15.59 -12.95
N ASN A 26 24.96 -15.05 -13.88
CA ASN A 26 26.33 -14.62 -13.61
C ASN A 26 26.39 -13.10 -13.61
N GLN A 27 26.92 -12.52 -12.54
CA GLN A 27 27.14 -11.08 -12.43
C GLN A 27 28.59 -10.84 -12.04
N ASN A 28 29.33 -10.13 -12.90
CA ASN A 28 30.75 -9.82 -12.69
C ASN A 28 31.60 -11.05 -12.37
N GLY A 29 31.38 -12.16 -13.09
CA GLY A 29 32.09 -13.42 -12.88
C GLY A 29 31.58 -14.25 -11.69
N THR A 30 30.66 -13.73 -10.88
CA THR A 30 30.10 -14.43 -9.72
C THR A 30 28.77 -15.07 -10.08
N LYS A 31 28.65 -16.39 -9.85
CA LYS A 31 27.36 -17.10 -9.96
C LYS A 31 26.45 -16.68 -8.81
N LYS A 32 25.21 -16.32 -9.13
CA LYS A 32 24.17 -15.93 -8.19
C LYS A 32 22.88 -16.68 -8.49
N SER A 33 22.06 -16.84 -7.46
CA SER A 33 20.67 -17.27 -7.56
C SER A 33 19.79 -16.21 -6.92
N TRP A 34 18.59 -16.03 -7.45
CA TRP A 34 17.58 -15.16 -6.86
C TRP A 34 16.21 -15.81 -6.97
N ASP A 35 15.48 -15.86 -5.86
CA ASP A 35 14.11 -16.33 -5.84
C ASP A 35 13.17 -15.16 -6.06
N TYR A 36 12.20 -15.33 -6.94
CA TYR A 36 11.21 -14.31 -7.26
C TYR A 36 9.84 -14.96 -7.47
N MET A 37 8.80 -14.15 -7.32
CA MET A 37 7.43 -14.54 -7.55
C MET A 37 6.92 -13.83 -8.78
N ARG A 38 6.57 -14.57 -9.84
CA ARG A 38 5.88 -13.97 -10.98
C ARG A 38 4.44 -13.68 -10.60
N THR A 39 4.02 -12.43 -10.79
CA THR A 39 2.67 -11.92 -10.57
C THR A 39 2.25 -11.07 -11.77
N HIS A 40 0.98 -10.66 -11.83
CA HIS A 40 0.48 -9.75 -12.85
C HIS A 40 0.93 -8.30 -12.62
N ASP A 41 1.04 -7.56 -13.73
CA ASP A 41 1.04 -6.09 -13.69
C ASP A 41 -0.36 -5.60 -13.26
N SER A 42 -0.46 -4.36 -12.77
CA SER A 42 -1.74 -3.81 -12.28
C SER A 42 -1.94 -2.33 -12.59
N VAL A 43 -3.19 -1.88 -12.44
CA VAL A 43 -3.56 -0.46 -12.42
C VAL A 43 -4.05 -0.06 -11.04
N SER A 44 -3.92 1.21 -10.69
CA SER A 44 -4.56 1.79 -9.52
C SER A 44 -5.05 3.20 -9.79
N VAL A 45 -6.08 3.65 -9.07
CA VAL A 45 -6.74 4.93 -9.33
C VAL A 45 -6.91 5.72 -8.03
N LEU A 46 -6.38 6.93 -8.01
CA LEU A 46 -6.79 7.95 -7.05
C LEU A 46 -8.09 8.61 -7.52
N ILE A 47 -9.16 8.44 -6.75
CA ILE A 47 -10.46 9.02 -7.06
C ILE A 47 -10.72 10.19 -6.12
N PHE A 48 -11.06 11.35 -6.68
CA PHE A 48 -11.47 12.53 -5.91
C PHE A 48 -12.93 12.88 -6.23
N ASN A 49 -13.80 12.81 -5.22
CA ASN A 49 -15.18 13.27 -5.35
C ASN A 49 -15.23 14.79 -5.14
N THR A 50 -15.57 15.49 -6.21
CA THR A 50 -15.65 16.95 -6.28
C THR A 50 -16.86 17.53 -5.57
N THR A 51 -17.97 16.77 -5.45
CA THR A 51 -19.17 17.19 -4.72
C THR A 51 -18.93 17.19 -3.21
N SER A 52 -18.36 16.11 -2.67
CA SER A 52 -18.14 15.94 -1.22
C SER A 52 -16.73 16.32 -0.76
N HIS A 53 -15.86 16.78 -1.66
CA HIS A 53 -14.46 17.16 -1.38
C HIS A 53 -13.69 16.09 -0.59
N CYS A 54 -13.82 14.83 -0.99
CA CYS A 54 -13.16 13.71 -0.35
C CYS A 54 -12.49 12.80 -1.39
N PHE A 55 -11.41 12.15 -0.98
CA PHE A 55 -10.89 11.00 -1.71
C PHE A 55 -11.78 9.79 -1.48
N VAL A 56 -12.00 9.03 -2.54
CA VAL A 56 -12.65 7.72 -2.46
C VAL A 56 -11.56 6.67 -2.49
N LEU A 57 -11.45 5.94 -1.40
CA LEU A 57 -10.56 4.80 -1.22
C LEU A 57 -11.41 3.54 -1.05
N VAL A 58 -10.74 2.39 -1.06
CA VAL A 58 -11.32 1.13 -0.64
C VAL A 58 -10.58 0.63 0.60
N LYS A 59 -11.27 -0.15 1.42
CA LYS A 59 -10.59 -1.04 2.37
C LYS A 59 -11.10 -2.45 2.17
N GLN A 60 -10.21 -3.42 2.35
CA GLN A 60 -10.49 -4.83 2.13
C GLN A 60 -9.53 -5.67 2.98
N PHE A 61 -9.88 -6.94 3.19
CA PHE A 61 -9.03 -7.89 3.89
C PHE A 61 -7.92 -8.41 2.96
N ARG A 62 -6.66 -8.29 3.38
CA ARG A 62 -5.50 -8.85 2.69
C ARG A 62 -4.93 -10.01 3.49
N PRO A 63 -5.11 -11.27 3.03
CA PRO A 63 -4.62 -12.45 3.74
C PRO A 63 -3.13 -12.41 4.06
N ALA A 64 -2.29 -11.92 3.13
CA ALA A 64 -0.85 -11.81 3.34
C ALA A 64 -0.49 -10.88 4.51
N VAL A 65 -1.20 -9.76 4.66
CA VAL A 65 -1.00 -8.81 5.77
C VAL A 65 -1.41 -9.47 7.09
N TYR A 66 -2.58 -10.10 7.10
CA TYR A 66 -3.08 -10.84 8.26
C TYR A 66 -2.10 -11.91 8.75
N MET A 67 -1.56 -12.72 7.82
CA MET A 67 -0.59 -13.77 8.15
C MET A 67 0.71 -13.19 8.71
N CYS A 68 1.22 -12.10 8.14
CA CYS A 68 2.39 -11.40 8.68
C CYS A 68 2.14 -10.88 10.11
N GLU A 69 0.97 -10.32 10.40
CA GLU A 69 0.63 -9.84 11.75
C GLU A 69 0.51 -11.00 12.75
N TRP A 70 -0.09 -12.12 12.34
CA TRP A 70 -0.15 -13.33 13.16
C TRP A 70 1.24 -13.91 13.48
N GLU A 71 2.13 -14.02 12.49
CA GLU A 71 3.50 -14.50 12.69
C GLU A 71 4.31 -13.57 13.60
N ARG A 72 4.12 -12.24 13.47
CA ARG A 72 4.73 -11.24 14.36
C ARG A 72 4.23 -11.40 15.78
N ALA A 73 2.92 -11.53 15.98
CA ALA A 73 2.32 -11.73 17.30
C ALA A 73 2.83 -13.00 17.99
N LYS A 74 3.09 -14.08 17.23
CA LYS A 74 3.71 -15.32 17.74
C LYS A 74 5.20 -15.20 18.06
N SER A 75 5.91 -14.30 17.38
CA SER A 75 7.37 -14.12 17.53
C SER A 75 7.76 -13.12 18.63
N GLN A 76 6.83 -12.27 19.06
CA GLN A 76 7.03 -11.28 20.12
C GLN A 76 7.00 -11.80 21.58
N PRO A 77 6.36 -12.93 21.97
CA PRO A 77 6.31 -13.41 23.35
C PRO A 77 7.71 -13.73 23.92
N ALA A 78 8.66 -14.14 23.08
CA ALA A 78 10.01 -14.51 23.50
C ALA A 78 10.95 -13.31 23.72
N LYS A 79 10.66 -12.12 23.16
CA LYS A 79 11.52 -10.93 23.27
C LYS A 79 11.20 -10.04 24.47
N ALA A 80 9.96 -10.08 24.96
CA ALA A 80 9.57 -9.34 26.18
C ALA A 80 10.11 -10.00 27.46
N ALA A 81 10.13 -11.34 27.53
CA ALA A 81 10.71 -12.08 28.66
C ALA A 81 12.23 -11.87 28.78
N ALA A 82 12.98 -11.90 27.66
CA ALA A 82 14.42 -11.65 27.66
C ALA A 82 14.81 -10.19 27.93
N ALA A 83 13.88 -9.23 27.76
CA ALA A 83 14.08 -7.83 28.12
C ALA A 83 13.74 -7.54 29.60
N ALA A 84 12.90 -8.37 30.22
CA ALA A 84 12.53 -8.26 31.64
C ALA A 84 13.67 -8.73 32.57
N GLU A 85 14.52 -9.67 32.14
CA GLU A 85 15.68 -10.15 32.93
C GLU A 85 16.82 -9.12 33.11
N LYS A 86 16.70 -7.90 32.56
CA LYS A 86 17.70 -6.81 32.75
C LYS A 86 17.22 -5.64 33.61
N LYS A 87 16.05 -5.75 34.25
CA LYS A 87 15.55 -4.74 35.20
C LYS A 87 15.06 -5.41 36.47
N GLU A 88 15.99 -5.93 37.26
CA GLU A 88 15.70 -6.30 38.64
C GLU A 88 16.89 -5.95 39.55
N GLU A 89 17.10 -4.65 39.77
CA GLU A 89 17.65 -4.14 41.02
C GLU A 89 16.89 -2.86 41.37
N GLY A 90 16.08 -2.92 42.44
CA GLY A 90 15.71 -1.72 43.19
C GLY A 90 14.22 -1.54 43.54
N ALA A 91 13.94 -1.84 44.81
CA ALA A 91 12.93 -1.26 45.71
C ALA A 91 11.51 -1.84 45.76
N ALA A 92 11.21 -2.33 46.97
CA ALA A 92 9.90 -2.73 47.48
C ALA A 92 9.13 -1.55 48.08
N GLU A 93 7.79 -1.56 48.02
CA GLU A 93 6.89 -1.74 49.18
C GLU A 93 5.38 -1.64 48.81
N VAL A 94 4.64 -2.60 49.38
CA VAL A 94 3.21 -2.89 49.71
C VAL A 94 2.23 -1.67 49.78
N SER A 95 0.91 -1.70 49.47
CA SER A 95 -0.14 -2.66 49.87
C SER A 95 -1.53 -2.51 49.18
N GLU A 96 -2.17 -3.68 49.03
CA GLU A 96 -3.59 -4.14 49.15
C GLU A 96 -4.85 -3.28 48.84
N ALA A 97 -5.75 -3.81 47.98
CA ALA A 97 -7.09 -4.33 48.37
C ALA A 97 -7.85 -5.04 47.21
N GLN A 98 -8.49 -6.16 47.58
CA GLN A 98 -9.42 -7.13 46.93
C GLN A 98 -10.63 -6.55 46.17
N ALA A 99 -11.46 -7.25 45.38
CA ALA A 99 -11.55 -8.61 44.81
C ALA A 99 -12.70 -8.59 43.77
N GLY A 100 -12.70 -9.52 42.82
CA GLY A 100 -13.84 -9.71 41.89
C GLY A 100 -13.55 -10.78 40.85
N ALA A 101 -13.55 -12.04 41.27
CA ALA A 101 -13.51 -13.18 40.37
C ALA A 101 -14.90 -13.41 39.74
N SER A 102 -14.94 -13.52 38.42
CA SER A 102 -15.95 -14.32 37.73
C SER A 102 -15.32 -14.91 36.48
N SER A 103 -15.27 -16.23 36.50
CA SER A 103 -14.82 -17.13 35.44
C SER A 103 -15.81 -17.18 34.29
N ALA A 104 -15.33 -17.07 33.06
CA ALA A 104 -15.92 -17.72 31.90
C ALA A 104 -14.78 -18.01 30.92
N GLY A 105 -14.49 -19.29 30.75
CA GLY A 105 -13.61 -19.75 29.69
C GLY A 105 -14.36 -19.70 28.37
N GLU A 106 -13.68 -19.21 27.34
CA GLU A 106 -13.91 -19.52 25.94
C GLU A 106 -12.53 -19.43 25.27
N GLY A 107 -12.11 -20.52 24.63
CA GLY A 107 -10.77 -20.66 24.09
C GLY A 107 -10.47 -19.50 23.14
N SER A 108 -9.47 -18.68 23.49
CA SER A 108 -9.01 -17.61 22.62
C SER A 108 -8.57 -18.24 21.31
N SER A 109 -9.24 -17.90 20.21
CA SER A 109 -8.79 -18.32 18.88
C SER A 109 -7.31 -17.95 18.74
N GLU A 110 -6.48 -18.91 18.29
CA GLU A 110 -5.05 -18.72 18.00
C GLU A 110 -4.78 -17.60 16.97
N TRP A 111 -5.84 -17.09 16.35
CA TRP A 111 -5.85 -16.15 15.25
C TRP A 111 -6.25 -14.73 15.73
N PRO A 112 -5.60 -13.66 15.21
CA PRO A 112 -5.95 -12.29 15.55
C PRO A 112 -7.33 -11.91 14.98
N PRO A 113 -7.93 -10.79 15.41
CA PRO A 113 -9.17 -10.32 14.79
C PRO A 113 -8.96 -10.01 13.30
N ALA A 114 -10.00 -10.22 12.47
CA ALA A 114 -9.95 -10.00 11.02
C ALA A 114 -9.44 -8.61 10.62
N CYS A 115 -9.70 -7.58 11.45
CA CYS A 115 -9.21 -6.22 11.23
C CYS A 115 -7.68 -6.11 11.17
N ALA A 116 -6.93 -7.06 11.73
CA ALA A 116 -5.47 -7.13 11.62
C ALA A 116 -4.98 -7.31 10.17
N GLY A 117 -5.83 -7.81 9.28
CA GLY A 117 -5.55 -7.95 7.85
C GLY A 117 -6.17 -6.87 6.97
N VAL A 118 -6.91 -5.91 7.54
CA VAL A 118 -7.62 -4.90 6.75
C VAL A 118 -6.69 -3.74 6.41
N THR A 119 -6.64 -3.39 5.13
CA THR A 119 -5.81 -2.32 4.59
C THR A 119 -6.63 -1.30 3.83
N TYR A 120 -6.22 -0.02 3.91
CA TYR A 120 -6.76 1.06 3.08
C TYR A 120 -5.93 1.21 1.81
N GLU A 121 -6.61 1.20 0.67
CA GLU A 121 -5.99 1.08 -0.64
C GLU A 121 -6.65 2.02 -1.66
N LEU A 122 -5.93 2.24 -2.76
CA LEU A 122 -6.53 2.81 -3.95
C LEU A 122 -7.39 1.75 -4.62
N CYS A 123 -8.42 2.19 -5.35
CA CYS A 123 -9.12 1.31 -6.28
C CYS A 123 -8.13 0.74 -7.30
N ALA A 124 -8.12 -0.57 -7.52
CA ALA A 124 -7.05 -1.23 -8.27
C ALA A 124 -7.47 -2.57 -8.86
N GLY A 125 -6.88 -2.92 -10.00
CA GLY A 125 -7.18 -4.15 -10.73
C GLY A 125 -5.97 -4.73 -11.44
N LEU A 126 -6.02 -6.03 -11.74
CA LEU A 126 -4.98 -6.72 -12.49
C LEU A 126 -5.06 -6.37 -13.98
N VAL A 127 -3.90 -6.40 -14.65
CA VAL A 127 -3.83 -6.33 -16.10
C VAL A 127 -3.81 -7.75 -16.66
N ASP A 128 -4.99 -8.37 -16.69
CA ASP A 128 -5.23 -9.76 -17.10
C ASP A 128 -6.20 -9.90 -18.28
N LYS A 129 -6.88 -8.82 -18.65
CA LYS A 129 -7.78 -8.72 -19.82
C LYS A 129 -7.01 -8.17 -21.03
N PRO A 130 -6.50 -9.03 -21.95
CA PRO A 130 -5.57 -8.60 -23.01
C PRO A 130 -6.20 -7.66 -24.04
N ASP A 131 -7.52 -7.68 -24.18
CA ASP A 131 -8.26 -6.87 -25.15
C ASP A 131 -8.61 -5.47 -24.63
N LEU A 132 -8.26 -5.15 -23.37
CA LEU A 132 -8.56 -3.86 -22.75
C LEU A 132 -7.29 -3.02 -22.59
N THR A 133 -7.45 -1.72 -22.80
CA THR A 133 -6.47 -0.70 -22.41
C THR A 133 -6.38 -0.56 -20.90
N LEU A 134 -5.29 0.01 -20.39
CA LEU A 134 -5.12 0.27 -18.96
C LEU A 134 -6.20 1.20 -18.40
N GLU A 135 -6.63 2.16 -19.21
CA GLU A 135 -7.72 3.08 -18.90
C GLU A 135 -9.07 2.38 -18.84
N GLU A 136 -9.35 1.42 -19.72
CA GLU A 136 -10.58 0.62 -19.69
C GLU A 136 -10.63 -0.28 -18.46
N ILE A 137 -9.51 -0.93 -18.12
CA ILE A 137 -9.39 -1.72 -16.89
C ILE A 137 -9.65 -0.80 -15.68
N ALA A 138 -8.92 0.32 -15.57
CA ALA A 138 -9.10 1.27 -14.49
C ALA A 138 -10.55 1.77 -14.35
N ARG A 139 -11.26 2.01 -15.47
CA ARG A 139 -12.68 2.37 -15.45
C ARG A 139 -13.56 1.24 -14.90
N GLN A 140 -13.31 -0.01 -15.30
CA GLN A 140 -14.06 -1.16 -14.79
C GLN A 140 -13.91 -1.28 -13.27
N GLU A 141 -12.69 -1.15 -12.76
CA GLU A 141 -12.43 -1.21 -11.31
C GLU A 141 -13.13 -0.08 -10.54
N ILE A 142 -13.11 1.16 -11.06
CA ILE A 142 -13.81 2.29 -10.42
C ILE A 142 -15.32 2.02 -10.33
N LEU A 143 -15.90 1.40 -11.36
CA LEU A 143 -17.31 1.06 -11.40
C LEU A 143 -17.64 -0.05 -10.40
N GLU A 144 -16.84 -1.11 -10.39
CA GLU A 144 -17.06 -2.31 -9.60
C GLU A 144 -16.79 -2.07 -8.10
N GLU A 145 -15.61 -1.57 -7.77
CA GLU A 145 -15.19 -1.40 -6.39
C GLU A 145 -15.83 -0.16 -5.75
N CYS A 146 -15.93 0.94 -6.49
CA CYS A 146 -16.31 2.26 -5.94
C CYS A 146 -17.70 2.75 -6.37
N GLY A 147 -18.33 2.12 -7.36
CA GLY A 147 -19.69 2.43 -7.80
C GLY A 147 -19.84 3.69 -8.65
N PHE A 148 -18.74 4.18 -9.27
CA PHE A 148 -18.76 5.35 -10.14
C PHE A 148 -18.51 4.97 -11.60
N ASP A 149 -19.27 5.53 -12.54
CA ASP A 149 -18.95 5.43 -13.97
C ASP A 149 -18.32 6.74 -14.47
N VAL A 150 -17.07 6.64 -14.93
CA VAL A 150 -16.34 7.74 -15.54
C VAL A 150 -15.81 7.35 -16.92
N PRO A 151 -15.91 8.22 -17.94
CA PRO A 151 -15.34 7.93 -19.24
C PRO A 151 -13.81 7.85 -19.15
N THR A 152 -13.21 6.94 -19.92
CA THR A 152 -11.75 6.74 -19.97
C THR A 152 -10.99 8.01 -20.32
N SER A 153 -11.59 8.91 -21.12
CA SER A 153 -11.02 10.22 -21.48
C SER A 153 -10.83 11.18 -20.30
N LYS A 154 -11.47 10.92 -19.16
CA LYS A 154 -11.28 11.68 -17.91
C LYS A 154 -10.25 11.06 -16.97
N LEU A 155 -9.72 9.88 -17.29
CA LEU A 155 -8.61 9.29 -16.53
C LEU A 155 -7.31 10.00 -16.90
N LYS A 156 -6.63 10.52 -15.88
CA LYS A 156 -5.32 11.15 -16.03
C LYS A 156 -4.26 10.22 -15.49
N ARG A 157 -3.34 9.77 -16.34
CA ARG A 157 -2.17 9.02 -15.88
C ARG A 157 -1.31 9.87 -14.94
N ILE A 158 -1.00 9.33 -13.77
CA ILE A 158 -0.07 9.93 -12.81
C ILE A 158 1.35 9.48 -13.15
N THR A 159 1.63 8.18 -13.06
CA THR A 159 2.95 7.58 -13.27
C THR A 159 2.85 6.05 -13.34
N SER A 160 3.99 5.36 -13.44
CA SER A 160 4.10 3.91 -13.23
C SER A 160 5.35 3.57 -12.42
N TYR A 161 5.31 2.50 -11.63
CA TYR A 161 6.43 2.06 -10.79
C TYR A 161 6.50 0.54 -10.70
N ARG A 162 7.62 0.04 -10.16
CA ARG A 162 7.84 -1.40 -9.88
C ARG A 162 7.45 -1.66 -8.43
N SER A 163 6.47 -2.55 -8.22
CA SER A 163 6.05 -3.01 -6.91
C SER A 163 6.86 -4.24 -6.49
N GLY A 164 7.13 -4.36 -5.19
CA GLY A 164 7.81 -5.53 -4.62
C GLY A 164 9.14 -5.86 -5.29
N VAL A 165 10.01 -4.86 -5.52
CA VAL A 165 11.22 -4.99 -6.37
C VAL A 165 12.16 -6.15 -6.01
N GLY A 166 12.20 -6.57 -4.75
CA GLY A 166 13.00 -7.71 -4.30
C GLY A 166 12.37 -9.08 -4.51
N VAL A 167 11.05 -9.14 -4.77
CA VAL A 167 10.28 -10.39 -4.81
C VAL A 167 9.49 -10.53 -6.11
N THR A 168 8.70 -9.55 -6.52
CA THR A 168 7.84 -9.65 -7.70
C THR A 168 8.36 -8.84 -8.89
N GLY A 169 8.71 -7.57 -8.67
CA GLY A 169 9.08 -6.63 -9.74
C GLY A 169 7.93 -6.28 -10.69
N ALA A 170 6.68 -6.57 -10.30
CA ALA A 170 5.50 -6.28 -11.10
C ALA A 170 5.33 -4.78 -11.34
N LYS A 171 4.85 -4.38 -12.51
CA LYS A 171 4.63 -2.96 -12.85
C LYS A 171 3.22 -2.56 -12.44
N GLN A 172 3.10 -1.45 -11.72
CA GLN A 172 1.83 -0.82 -11.41
C GLN A 172 1.73 0.52 -12.15
N THR A 173 0.59 0.78 -12.79
CA THR A 173 0.29 2.06 -13.46
C THR A 173 -0.79 2.80 -12.70
N MET A 174 -0.50 4.03 -12.28
CA MET A 174 -1.40 4.82 -11.44
C MET A 174 -2.11 5.90 -12.25
N PHE A 175 -3.42 6.02 -12.07
CA PHE A 175 -4.29 7.03 -12.65
C PHE A 175 -4.94 7.91 -11.59
N TYR A 176 -5.52 9.02 -12.05
CA TYR A 176 -6.34 9.94 -11.28
C TYR A 176 -7.68 10.15 -12.00
N ALA A 177 -8.77 10.19 -11.23
CA ALA A 177 -10.11 10.46 -11.72
C ALA A 177 -10.85 11.46 -10.81
N GLU A 178 -11.56 12.40 -11.41
CA GLU A 178 -12.56 13.21 -10.71
C GLU A 178 -13.95 12.61 -10.92
N VAL A 179 -14.68 12.45 -9.83
CA VAL A 179 -16.08 12.01 -9.82
C VAL A 179 -16.96 13.08 -9.16
N SER A 180 -18.25 13.06 -9.45
CA SER A 180 -19.29 13.73 -8.67
C SER A 180 -20.33 12.71 -8.22
N ASP A 181 -21.27 13.13 -7.38
CA ASP A 181 -22.40 12.27 -7.00
C ASP A 181 -23.28 11.90 -8.21
N ASP A 182 -23.27 12.69 -9.29
CA ASP A 182 -23.96 12.36 -10.55
C ASP A 182 -23.31 11.18 -11.29
N ASN A 183 -22.03 10.90 -11.03
CA ASN A 183 -21.34 9.74 -11.60
C ASN A 183 -21.63 8.45 -10.84
N ARG A 184 -22.31 8.52 -9.69
CA ARG A 184 -22.55 7.35 -8.84
C ARG A 184 -23.70 6.51 -9.40
N VAL A 185 -23.40 5.26 -9.74
CA VAL A 185 -24.36 4.31 -10.31
C VAL A 185 -24.66 3.13 -9.38
N SER A 186 -23.79 2.89 -8.38
CA SER A 186 -24.01 1.85 -7.37
C SER A 186 -23.35 2.23 -6.03
N ALA A 187 -23.46 1.34 -5.05
CA ALA A 187 -22.74 1.48 -3.78
C ALA A 187 -21.23 1.18 -3.90
N GLY A 188 -20.78 0.54 -4.98
CA GLY A 188 -19.51 -0.17 -5.06
C GLY A 188 -19.57 -1.50 -4.30
N GLY A 189 -18.41 -2.10 -4.05
CA GLY A 189 -18.28 -3.27 -3.18
C GLY A 189 -17.47 -4.45 -3.73
N GLY A 190 -17.02 -4.38 -4.99
CA GLY A 190 -16.37 -5.52 -5.68
C GLY A 190 -17.39 -6.46 -6.33
N GLU A 191 -16.93 -7.56 -6.91
CA GLU A 191 -17.79 -8.61 -7.49
C GLU A 191 -18.17 -9.69 -6.45
N PRO A 192 -19.43 -9.76 -6.00
CA PRO A 192 -19.85 -10.73 -4.98
C PRO A 192 -19.68 -12.19 -5.41
N LYS A 193 -19.73 -12.50 -6.71
CA LYS A 193 -19.50 -13.86 -7.21
C LYS A 193 -18.06 -14.33 -7.03
N GLU A 194 -17.11 -13.40 -6.98
CA GLU A 194 -15.70 -13.66 -6.70
C GLU A 194 -15.41 -13.67 -5.20
N GLY A 195 -16.43 -13.41 -4.37
CA GLY A 195 -16.30 -13.36 -2.91
C GLY A 195 -15.59 -12.11 -2.41
N GLU A 196 -15.43 -11.10 -3.26
CA GLU A 196 -14.85 -9.83 -2.86
C GLU A 196 -15.76 -9.10 -1.88
N LEU A 197 -15.17 -8.68 -0.76
CA LEU A 197 -15.84 -7.87 0.24
C LEU A 197 -15.05 -6.58 0.43
N ILE A 198 -15.40 -5.59 -0.39
CA ILE A 198 -14.73 -4.29 -0.43
C ILE A 198 -15.64 -3.25 0.21
N GLU A 199 -15.10 -2.41 1.08
CA GLU A 199 -15.81 -1.26 1.63
C GLU A 199 -15.25 0.03 1.05
N VAL A 200 -16.14 0.84 0.47
CA VAL A 200 -15.81 2.18 -0.02
C VAL A 200 -15.67 3.14 1.14
N VAL A 201 -14.52 3.79 1.27
CA VAL A 201 -14.21 4.75 2.33
C VAL A 201 -13.99 6.14 1.74
N LYS A 202 -14.51 7.16 2.40
CA LYS A 202 -14.30 8.56 2.05
C LYS A 202 -13.33 9.22 3.01
N ILE A 203 -12.24 9.79 2.50
CA ILE A 203 -11.26 10.55 3.28
C ILE A 203 -11.37 12.03 2.91
N PRO A 204 -11.84 12.92 3.81
CA PRO A 204 -11.93 14.34 3.52
C PRO A 204 -10.58 14.93 3.07
N LEU A 205 -10.58 15.85 2.10
CA LEU A 205 -9.36 16.44 1.56
C LEU A 205 -8.44 17.03 2.65
N HIS A 206 -9.03 17.68 3.66
CA HIS A 206 -8.30 18.31 4.75
C HIS A 206 -7.66 17.31 5.73
N GLU A 207 -8.14 16.06 5.76
CA GLU A 207 -7.60 14.98 6.61
C GLU A 207 -6.56 14.13 5.88
N ALA A 208 -6.44 14.25 4.56
CA ALA A 208 -5.67 13.34 3.73
C ALA A 208 -4.20 13.18 4.18
N MET A 209 -3.52 14.27 4.50
CA MET A 209 -2.13 14.18 4.96
C MET A 209 -2.02 13.61 6.39
N THR A 210 -2.94 13.96 7.28
CA THR A 210 -3.02 13.37 8.62
C THR A 210 -3.24 11.85 8.52
N PHE A 211 -4.13 11.42 7.63
CA PHE A 211 -4.36 10.01 7.34
C PHE A 211 -3.09 9.36 6.79
N ALA A 212 -2.43 9.96 5.80
CA ALA A 212 -1.22 9.42 5.17
C ALA A 212 -0.11 9.13 6.18
N TYR A 213 0.15 10.06 7.11
CA TYR A 213 1.21 9.94 8.11
C TYR A 213 0.84 9.14 9.37
N ASN A 214 -0.44 8.81 9.57
CA ASN A 214 -0.86 8.03 10.74
C ASN A 214 -0.49 6.53 10.57
N GLU A 215 0.55 6.09 11.24
CA GLU A 215 1.05 4.69 11.19
C GLU A 215 0.08 3.67 11.78
N ARG A 216 -0.90 4.09 12.59
CA ARG A 216 -1.91 3.19 13.16
C ARG A 216 -2.95 2.73 12.14
N ILE A 217 -2.96 3.33 10.95
CA ILE A 217 -3.87 2.99 9.86
C ILE A 217 -3.07 2.21 8.82
N PRO A 218 -3.28 0.89 8.67
CA PRO A 218 -2.62 0.09 7.64
C PRO A 218 -3.04 0.59 6.26
N LYS A 219 -2.09 1.05 5.46
CA LYS A 219 -2.35 1.60 4.13
C LYS A 219 -1.20 1.33 3.19
N THR A 220 -1.47 1.30 1.88
CA THR A 220 -0.42 1.10 0.88
C THR A 220 0.34 2.38 0.59
N MET A 221 1.58 2.23 0.12
CA MET A 221 2.40 3.36 -0.37
C MET A 221 1.71 4.12 -1.51
N GLY A 222 0.85 3.45 -2.30
CA GLY A 222 0.06 4.09 -3.35
C GLY A 222 -0.86 5.18 -2.80
N VAL A 223 -1.52 4.94 -1.66
CA VAL A 223 -2.36 5.94 -0.98
C VAL A 223 -1.52 7.15 -0.57
N ILE A 224 -0.40 6.94 0.14
CA ILE A 224 0.47 8.02 0.61
C ILE A 224 1.00 8.86 -0.57
N PHE A 225 1.58 8.20 -1.58
CA PHE A 225 2.12 8.87 -2.74
C PHE A 225 1.06 9.66 -3.51
N SER A 226 -0.12 9.07 -3.71
CA SER A 226 -1.19 9.72 -4.48
C SER A 226 -1.75 10.96 -3.79
N PHE A 227 -1.87 10.96 -2.45
CA PHE A 227 -2.25 12.14 -1.67
C PHE A 227 -1.20 13.26 -1.78
N MET A 228 0.08 12.92 -1.65
CA MET A 228 1.18 13.87 -1.84
C MET A 228 1.18 14.43 -3.27
N TRP A 229 0.99 13.58 -4.28
CA TRP A 229 0.89 13.99 -5.67
C TRP A 229 -0.28 14.95 -5.88
N PHE A 230 -1.47 14.64 -5.34
CA PHE A 230 -2.64 15.49 -5.44
C PHE A 230 -2.38 16.86 -4.79
N HIS A 231 -1.80 16.87 -3.59
CA HIS A 231 -1.48 18.11 -2.88
C HIS A 231 -0.54 19.01 -3.71
N ASN A 232 0.47 18.42 -4.35
CA ASN A 232 1.46 19.17 -5.12
C ASN A 232 0.98 19.60 -6.51
N ASN A 233 0.05 18.85 -7.12
CA ASN A 233 -0.32 19.04 -8.54
C ASN A 233 -1.75 19.55 -8.76
N MET A 234 -2.66 19.26 -7.83
CA MET A 234 -4.11 19.51 -7.99
C MET A 234 -4.66 20.49 -6.94
N ALA A 235 -4.22 20.41 -5.69
CA ALA A 235 -4.72 21.25 -4.59
C ALA A 235 -4.61 22.77 -4.82
N PRO A 236 -3.60 23.32 -5.54
CA PRO A 236 -3.57 24.75 -5.89
C PRO A 236 -4.77 25.19 -6.76
N ARG A 237 -5.44 24.27 -7.46
CA ARG A 237 -6.60 24.55 -8.31
C ARG A 237 -7.94 24.33 -7.62
N THR A 238 -8.03 23.38 -6.69
CA THR A 238 -9.29 23.02 -6.02
C THR A 238 -9.61 23.87 -4.77
N LEU A 239 -8.63 24.60 -4.23
CA LEU A 239 -8.78 25.47 -3.03
C LEU A 239 -9.02 26.96 -3.33
N LEU A 240 -9.34 27.35 -4.58
CA LEU A 240 -9.57 28.76 -4.94
C LEU A 240 -10.97 29.04 -5.51
N PRO A 241 -12.02 29.19 -4.67
CA PRO A 241 -13.25 29.87 -5.09
C PRO A 241 -13.09 31.40 -5.21
N HIS A 242 -11.99 31.99 -4.73
CA HIS A 242 -11.78 33.44 -4.79
C HIS A 242 -10.29 33.80 -4.68
N ARG A 243 -9.62 34.03 -5.82
CA ARG A 243 -8.43 34.90 -5.84
C ARG A 243 -8.71 36.09 -6.73
N ARG A 244 -8.88 37.26 -6.10
CA ARG A 244 -8.66 38.54 -6.78
C ARG A 244 -7.31 38.44 -7.48
N LYS A 245 -7.28 38.77 -8.78
CA LYS A 245 -6.05 38.85 -9.57
C LYS A 245 -5.05 39.71 -8.80
N VAL A 246 -3.95 39.11 -8.36
CA VAL A 246 -2.77 39.88 -7.96
C VAL A 246 -2.03 40.18 -9.27
N PRO A 247 -1.90 41.44 -9.70
CA PRO A 247 -1.16 41.76 -10.92
C PRO A 247 0.30 41.34 -10.75
N GLY A 248 0.82 40.51 -11.66
CA GLY A 248 2.26 40.24 -11.76
C GLY A 248 2.73 38.79 -11.54
N TYR A 249 1.84 37.82 -11.28
CA TYR A 249 2.26 36.41 -11.21
C TYR A 249 2.10 35.73 -12.59
N VAL A 250 3.23 35.38 -13.21
CA VAL A 250 3.30 34.55 -14.42
C VAL A 250 3.81 33.16 -14.02
N PRO A 251 3.02 32.09 -14.17
CA PRO A 251 3.49 30.74 -13.91
C PRO A 251 4.53 30.35 -14.98
N THR A 252 5.73 29.93 -14.56
CA THR A 252 6.72 29.36 -15.47
C THR A 252 6.34 27.94 -15.84
N GLN A 253 6.32 27.62 -17.14
CA GLN A 253 6.18 26.25 -17.61
C GLN A 253 7.44 25.44 -17.26
N PRO A 254 7.33 24.15 -16.92
CA PRO A 254 8.50 23.29 -16.82
C PRO A 254 9.12 23.15 -18.21
N SER A 255 10.36 23.59 -18.36
CA SER A 255 11.14 23.35 -19.57
C SER A 255 11.48 21.87 -19.68
N ASN A 256 11.43 21.34 -20.91
CA ASN A 256 11.96 20.04 -21.26
C ASN A 256 13.49 20.05 -21.07
N ALA A 257 13.96 19.86 -19.84
CA ALA A 257 15.37 19.64 -19.57
C ALA A 257 15.65 18.13 -19.68
N GLU A 258 16.26 17.72 -20.79
CA GLU A 258 16.95 16.44 -20.89
C GLU A 258 17.98 16.33 -19.75
N VAL A 259 17.86 15.28 -18.94
CA VAL A 259 18.89 14.93 -17.95
C VAL A 259 20.11 14.39 -18.70
N ARG A 260 21.09 15.26 -18.97
CA ARG A 260 22.44 14.83 -19.37
C ARG A 260 23.25 14.47 -18.13
N PHE A 261 23.73 13.23 -18.07
CA PHE A 261 24.78 12.84 -17.12
C PHE A 261 26.12 13.42 -17.59
N PRO A 262 26.82 14.27 -16.81
CA PRO A 262 28.17 14.68 -17.17
C PRO A 262 29.14 13.54 -16.86
N GLY A 263 29.92 13.16 -17.88
CA GLY A 263 30.94 12.13 -17.81
C GLY A 263 32.15 12.52 -16.95
N THR A 264 32.77 11.47 -16.40
CA THR A 264 34.18 11.37 -15.97
C THR A 264 34.71 12.49 -15.06
N LEU A 265 34.66 12.24 -13.74
CA LEU A 265 35.77 12.58 -12.87
C LEU A 265 36.38 11.30 -12.27
N LYS A 266 37.64 11.06 -12.64
CA LYS A 266 38.52 10.11 -11.98
C LYS A 266 38.74 10.61 -10.54
N TYR A 267 38.25 9.88 -9.54
CA TYR A 267 38.78 9.99 -8.19
C TYR A 267 39.58 8.73 -7.88
N SER A 268 40.82 9.02 -7.45
CA SER A 268 41.89 8.08 -7.16
C SER A 268 41.47 7.04 -6.13
N PHE A 269 41.86 5.79 -6.40
CA PHE A 269 42.04 4.75 -5.40
C PHE A 269 42.81 5.34 -4.21
N TYR A 270 42.25 5.25 -3.00
CA TYR A 270 42.87 4.67 -1.80
C TYR A 270 41.94 4.88 -0.59
N LEU A 271 41.68 3.78 0.13
CA LEU A 271 41.37 3.74 1.57
C LEU A 271 39.94 4.06 2.05
N LEU A 272 39.02 3.09 1.92
CA LEU A 272 38.36 2.49 3.09
C LEU A 272 37.75 1.12 2.73
N TYR A 273 38.60 0.11 2.71
CA TYR A 273 38.26 -1.29 2.51
C TYR A 273 38.35 -2.02 3.86
N VAL A 274 37.47 -1.72 4.82
CA VAL A 274 37.43 -2.47 6.11
C VAL A 274 35.99 -2.57 6.62
N VAL A 275 35.49 -3.82 6.58
CA VAL A 275 34.27 -4.40 7.19
C VAL A 275 32.91 -4.10 6.54
N CYS A 276 32.60 -4.84 5.48
CA CYS A 276 31.26 -5.42 5.30
C CYS A 276 31.36 -6.73 4.50
N ARG A 277 32.01 -7.73 5.09
CA ARG A 277 31.91 -9.13 4.66
C ARG A 277 30.87 -9.80 5.56
N HIS A 278 29.84 -10.35 4.94
CA HIS A 278 28.66 -11.00 5.53
C HIS A 278 27.66 -10.05 6.19
N PHE A 279 26.75 -9.49 5.39
CA PHE A 279 25.30 -9.52 5.58
C PHE A 279 24.68 -8.81 4.37
N CYS A 280 24.42 -9.58 3.32
CA CYS A 280 23.62 -9.09 2.19
C CYS A 280 22.15 -9.22 2.62
N PHE A 281 21.66 -8.26 3.42
CA PHE A 281 20.24 -7.98 3.52
C PHE A 281 19.99 -6.69 2.76
N ILE A 282 19.58 -6.81 1.50
CA ILE A 282 18.88 -5.74 0.80
C ILE A 282 17.49 -6.29 0.52
N PHE A 283 16.60 -6.13 1.50
CA PHE A 283 15.17 -6.01 1.27
C PHE A 283 14.86 -4.52 1.42
N PHE A 284 14.30 -3.90 0.38
CA PHE A 284 13.22 -2.88 0.37
C PHE A 284 13.10 -2.34 -1.06
#